data_AF-A0A1S0TKD9-F1
#
_entry.id   AF-A0A1S0TKD9-F1
#
_cell.length_a   1.000
_cell.length_b   1.000
_cell.length_c   1.000
_cell.angle_alpha   90.00
_cell.angle_beta   90.00
_cell.angle_gamma   90.00
#
_symmetry.space_group_name_H-M   'P 1'
#
loop_
_entity.id
_entity.type
_entity.pdbx_description
1 polymer ?
#
loop_
_entity_poly.entity_id
_entity_poly.type
_entity_poly.pdbx_seq_one_letter_code
_entity_poly.pdbx_strand_id
1 'polypeptide(L)'
;MNFNNVNENTKSEMMSWAVDSTVVVPPHYKTEASIIIEEMNYHGTYSVISVLSGLVTISIRRRKDGALVLPLTMNIVEIFRDYLESRHARKEIKAAAMIEGAQCVRFSFLFQ
;
A
#
# COMPACT_ATOMS: atom_id res chain seq x y z
N MET A 1 1.70 6.58 -1.84
CA MET A 1 2.00 5.21 -1.39
C MET A 1 3.07 4.65 -2.30
N ASN A 2 4.22 4.26 -1.76
CA ASN A 2 5.29 3.62 -2.52
C ASN A 2 5.19 2.10 -2.27
N PHE A 3 4.98 1.32 -3.33
CA PHE A 3 4.74 -0.13 -3.27
C PHE A 3 5.87 -0.92 -2.57
N ASN A 4 7.10 -0.42 -2.63
CA ASN A 4 8.27 -1.09 -2.05
C ASN A 4 8.73 -0.48 -0.73
N ASN A 5 8.00 0.49 -0.19
CA ASN A 5 8.38 1.16 1.06
C ASN A 5 7.34 0.88 2.14
N VAL A 6 7.73 0.02 3.10
CA VAL A 6 6.90 -0.40 4.25
C VAL A 6 6.93 0.65 5.38
N ASN A 7 7.61 1.78 5.18
CA ASN A 7 7.65 2.82 6.21
C ASN A 7 6.25 3.40 6.46
N GLU A 8 5.90 3.49 7.73
CA GLU A 8 4.70 4.17 8.21
C GLU A 8 4.74 5.63 7.73
N ASN A 9 3.67 6.07 7.09
CA ASN A 9 3.56 7.43 6.57
C ASN A 9 2.46 8.17 7.34
N THR A 10 2.87 9.07 8.22
CA THR A 10 1.96 9.94 8.96
C THR A 10 1.86 11.28 8.23
N LYS A 11 0.64 11.69 7.91
CA LYS A 11 0.34 13.02 7.40
C LYS A 11 -0.44 13.79 8.46
N SER A 12 0.04 14.99 8.78
CA SER A 12 -0.64 15.91 9.70
C SER A 12 -0.90 17.23 8.98
N GLU A 13 -2.08 17.81 9.21
CA GLU A 13 -2.47 19.10 8.67
C GLU A 13 -3.01 19.97 9.80
N MET A 14 -2.74 21.28 9.73
CA MET A 14 -3.26 22.24 10.70
C MET A 14 -4.61 22.76 10.21
N MET A 15 -5.64 22.64 11.05
CA MET A 15 -6.97 23.19 10.81
C MET A 15 -7.22 24.35 11.77
N SER A 16 -7.79 25.45 11.28
CA SER A 16 -8.20 26.59 12.10
C SER A 16 -9.71 26.70 12.10
N TRP A 17 -10.31 26.67 13.28
CA TRP A 17 -11.75 26.88 13.47
C TRP A 17 -12.01 28.25 14.09
N ALA A 18 -13.08 28.89 13.62
CA ALA A 18 -13.59 30.12 14.21
C ALA A 18 -15.10 29.99 14.35
N VAL A 19 -15.63 30.39 15.51
CA VAL A 19 -17.06 30.38 15.81
C VAL A 19 -17.42 31.78 16.28
N ASP A 20 -18.42 32.37 15.64
CA ASP A 20 -19.03 33.62 16.08
C ASP A 20 -20.38 33.30 16.72
N SER A 21 -20.55 33.69 17.99
CA SER A 21 -21.76 33.40 18.77
C SER A 21 -22.09 34.59 19.66
N THR A 22 -23.36 34.99 19.67
CA THR A 22 -23.87 36.11 20.47
C THR A 22 -24.96 35.60 21.41
N VAL A 23 -24.83 35.94 22.70
CA VAL A 23 -25.81 35.58 23.73
C VAL A 23 -26.19 36.81 24.56
N VAL A 24 -27.47 36.95 24.87
CA VAL A 24 -27.99 38.01 25.74
C VAL A 24 -28.06 37.48 27.17
N VAL A 25 -27.34 38.13 28.10
CA VAL A 25 -27.31 37.74 29.52
C VAL A 25 -28.32 38.59 30.31
N PRO A 26 -29.31 37.99 30.98
CA PRO A 26 -30.28 38.73 31.80
C PRO A 26 -29.65 39.37 33.06
N PRO A 27 -30.28 40.41 33.65
CA PRO A 27 -29.81 41.03 34.88
C PRO A 27 -29.72 40.03 36.04
N HIS A 28 -28.63 40.08 36.82
CA HIS A 28 -28.33 39.17 37.95
C HIS A 28 -28.00 37.71 37.58
N TYR A 29 -27.81 37.41 36.29
CA TYR A 29 -27.35 36.10 35.82
C TYR A 29 -25.90 36.15 35.31
N LYS A 30 -25.27 34.97 35.23
CA LYS A 30 -23.95 34.76 34.62
C LYS A 30 -24.07 33.66 33.58
N THR A 31 -23.43 33.85 32.42
CA THR A 31 -23.36 32.84 31.36
C THR A 31 -21.91 32.48 31.08
N GLU A 32 -21.68 31.21 30.78
CA GLU A 32 -20.41 30.65 30.38
C GLU A 32 -20.56 30.11 28.94
N ALA A 33 -19.66 30.53 28.05
CA ALA A 33 -19.58 30.02 26.70
C ALA A 33 -18.39 29.05 26.61
N SER A 34 -18.65 27.83 26.15
CA SER A 34 -17.62 26.82 25.91
C SER A 34 -17.66 26.39 24.44
N ILE A 35 -16.47 26.23 23.86
CA ILE A 35 -16.30 25.58 22.57
C ILE A 35 -15.91 24.13 22.86
N ILE A 36 -16.73 23.19 22.41
CA ILE A 36 -16.48 21.76 22.57
C ILE A 36 -16.09 21.23 21.19
N ILE A 37 -14.89 20.66 21.10
CA ILE A 37 -14.38 20.01 19.89
C ILE A 37 -14.42 18.51 20.13
N GLU A 38 -15.23 17.80 19.36
CA GLU A 38 -15.30 16.34 19.39
C GLU A 38 -14.39 15.78 18.29
N GLU A 39 -13.36 15.03 18.69
CA GLU A 39 -12.45 14.37 17.76
C GLU A 39 -12.90 12.93 17.52
N MET A 40 -12.98 12.54 16.25
CA MET A 40 -13.17 11.15 15.87
C MET A 40 -11.81 10.47 15.66
N ASN A 41 -11.61 9.36 16.37
CA ASN A 41 -10.52 8.44 16.09
C ASN A 41 -11.05 7.27 15.26
N TYR A 42 -10.47 7.06 14.08
CA TYR A 42 -10.79 5.93 13.23
C TYR A 42 -9.61 4.97 13.15
N HIS A 43 -9.87 3.70 13.45
CA HIS A 43 -8.96 2.60 13.19
C HIS A 43 -9.61 1.67 12.17
N GLY A 44 -8.87 1.33 11.12
CA GLY A 44 -9.32 0.41 10.09
C GLY A 44 -8.14 -0.37 9.55
N THR A 45 -8.40 -1.64 9.23
CA THR A 45 -7.45 -2.46 8.49
C THR A 45 -7.64 -2.21 7.00
N TYR A 46 -6.55 -2.21 6.26
CA TYR A 46 -6.60 -2.08 4.81
C TYR A 46 -5.79 -3.17 4.14
N SER A 47 -6.21 -3.54 2.94
CA SER A 47 -5.45 -4.45 2.09
C SER A 47 -5.04 -3.74 0.81
N VAL A 48 -3.80 -3.96 0.38
CA VAL A 48 -3.30 -3.47 -0.89
C VAL A 48 -3.24 -4.66 -1.85
N ILE A 49 -3.94 -4.52 -2.96
CA ILE A 49 -3.91 -5.48 -4.06
C ILE A 49 -3.12 -4.86 -5.20
N SER A 50 -2.10 -5.56 -5.68
CA SER A 50 -1.29 -5.15 -6.82
C SER A 50 -1.30 -6.23 -7.88
N VAL A 51 -1.37 -5.83 -9.14
CA VAL A 51 -1.47 -6.75 -10.28
C VAL A 51 -0.30 -6.50 -11.21
N LEU A 52 0.42 -7.56 -11.54
CA LEU A 52 1.61 -7.52 -12.39
C LEU A 52 1.38 -8.38 -13.65
N SER A 53 1.65 -7.81 -14.81
CA SER A 53 1.59 -8.51 -16.10
C SER A 53 2.68 -7.96 -17.03
N GLY A 54 3.03 -8.71 -18.07
CA GLY A 54 3.99 -8.30 -19.09
C GLY A 54 5.20 -9.21 -19.24
N LEU A 55 6.18 -8.74 -20.00
CA LEU A 55 7.39 -9.48 -20.34
C LEU A 55 8.58 -9.01 -19.50
N VAL A 56 9.35 -9.95 -18.99
CA VAL A 56 10.64 -9.71 -18.34
C VAL A 56 11.75 -10.14 -19.28
N THR A 57 12.74 -9.26 -19.47
CA THR A 57 13.95 -9.58 -20.23
C THR A 57 15.13 -9.77 -19.29
N ILE A 58 15.71 -10.97 -19.28
CA ILE A 58 16.90 -11.32 -18.51
C ILE A 58 18.10 -11.33 -19.45
N SER A 59 19.08 -10.47 -19.20
CA SER A 59 20.33 -10.43 -19.98
C SER A 59 21.43 -11.20 -19.28
N ILE A 60 21.78 -12.37 -19.81
CA ILE A 60 22.91 -13.18 -19.32
C ILE A 60 24.20 -12.59 -19.88
N ARG A 61 25.10 -12.14 -19.00
CA ARG A 61 26.39 -11.57 -19.37
C ARG A 61 27.53 -12.40 -18.82
N ARG A 62 28.61 -12.52 -19.60
CA ARG A 62 29.83 -13.23 -19.21
C ARG A 62 30.53 -12.45 -18.11
N ARG A 63 30.85 -13.11 -16.99
CA ARG A 63 31.46 -12.45 -15.82
C ARG A 63 32.84 -11.84 -16.10
N LYS A 64 33.64 -12.45 -16.98
CA LYS A 64 35.03 -12.04 -17.26
C LYS A 64 35.12 -10.63 -17.87
N ASP A 65 34.25 -10.33 -18.82
CA ASP A 65 34.35 -9.12 -19.66
C ASP A 65 33.00 -8.41 -19.89
N GLY A 66 31.93 -8.89 -19.27
CA GLY A 66 30.60 -8.27 -19.34
C GLY A 66 29.88 -8.47 -20.67
N ALA A 67 30.45 -9.24 -21.61
CA ALA A 67 29.84 -9.48 -22.92
C ALA A 67 28.44 -10.12 -22.78
N LEU A 68 27.45 -9.62 -23.53
CA LEU A 68 26.12 -10.23 -23.58
C LEU A 68 26.22 -11.60 -24.24
N VAL A 69 25.85 -12.64 -23.49
CA VAL A 69 25.86 -14.02 -23.96
C VAL A 69 24.48 -14.37 -24.52
N LEU A 70 23.42 -14.08 -23.77
CA LEU A 70 22.07 -14.45 -24.15
C LEU A 70 21.02 -13.56 -23.46
N PRO A 71 20.17 -12.85 -24.22
CA PRO A 71 18.94 -12.29 -23.68
C PRO A 71 17.81 -13.33 -23.73
N LEU A 72 17.08 -13.47 -22.62
CA LEU A 72 15.86 -14.28 -22.54
C LEU A 72 14.68 -13.35 -22.25
N THR A 73 13.59 -13.48 -23.01
CA THR A 73 12.36 -12.72 -22.76
C THR A 73 11.24 -13.70 -22.45
N MET A 74 10.56 -13.51 -21.31
CA MET A 74 9.51 -14.42 -20.85
C MET A 74 8.37 -13.64 -20.21
N ASN A 75 7.16 -14.20 -20.24
CA ASN A 75 6.02 -13.62 -19.55
C ASN A 75 6.14 -13.83 -18.04
N ILE A 76 5.96 -12.75 -17.27
CA ILE A 76 6.03 -12.77 -15.80
C ILE A 76 5.07 -13.80 -15.18
N VAL A 77 3.92 -14.02 -15.81
CA VAL A 77 2.90 -14.97 -15.35
C VAL A 77 3.44 -16.40 -15.39
N GLU A 78 4.15 -16.78 -16.46
CA GLU A 78 4.76 -18.10 -16.59
C GLU A 78 5.85 -18.31 -15.55
N ILE A 79 6.70 -17.30 -15.35
CA ILE A 79 7.77 -17.33 -14.33
C ILE A 79 7.19 -17.55 -12.94
N PHE A 80 6.13 -16.82 -12.59
CA PHE A 80 5.49 -16.96 -11.28
C PHE A 80 4.71 -18.27 -11.14
N ARG A 81 4.07 -18.76 -12.21
CA ARG A 81 3.39 -20.06 -12.20
C ARG A 81 4.37 -21.18 -11.87
N ASP A 82 5.48 -21.26 -12.61
CA ASP A 82 6.54 -22.25 -12.38
C ASP A 82 7.12 -22.13 -10.97
N TYR A 83 7.36 -20.91 -10.50
CA TYR A 83 7.89 -20.69 -9.16
C TYR A 83 6.91 -21.17 -8.07
N LEU A 84 5.63 -20.78 -8.15
CA LEU A 84 4.60 -21.11 -7.15
C LEU A 84 4.32 -22.62 -7.07
N GLU A 85 4.44 -23.33 -8.19
CA GLU A 85 4.33 -24.80 -8.26
C GLU A 85 5.59 -25.52 -7.75
N SER A 86 6.74 -24.84 -7.77
CA SER A 86 8.02 -25.42 -7.32
C SER A 86 8.04 -25.75 -5.82
N ARG A 87 8.88 -26.73 -5.47
CA ARG A 87 9.18 -27.09 -4.07
C ARG A 87 9.95 -25.99 -3.33
N HIS A 88 10.53 -25.03 -4.06
CA HIS A 88 11.36 -23.96 -3.51
C HIS A 88 10.54 -22.70 -3.16
N ALA A 89 9.25 -22.65 -3.51
CA ALA A 89 8.41 -21.52 -3.18
C ALA A 89 8.17 -21.43 -1.67
N ARG A 90 8.57 -20.30 -1.09
CA ARG A 90 8.36 -20.01 0.32
C ARG A 90 6.86 -19.87 0.60
N LYS A 91 6.40 -20.38 1.76
CA LYS A 91 4.99 -20.34 2.17
C LYS A 91 4.44 -18.91 2.18
N GLU A 92 5.23 -17.94 2.64
CA GLU A 92 4.87 -16.52 2.65
C GLU A 92 4.54 -15.98 1.25
N ILE A 93 5.31 -16.39 0.24
CA ILE A 93 5.07 -15.95 -1.15
C ILE A 93 3.79 -16.59 -1.69
N LYS A 94 3.53 -17.87 -1.37
CA LYS A 94 2.28 -18.54 -1.77
C LYS A 94 1.05 -17.92 -1.11
N ALA A 95 1.19 -17.36 0.07
CA ALA A 95 0.13 -16.64 0.76
C ALA A 95 -0.11 -15.24 0.17
N ALA A 96 0.96 -14.58 -0.29
CA ALA A 96 0.90 -13.21 -0.78
C ALA A 96 0.67 -13.09 -2.30
N ALA A 97 0.97 -14.11 -3.10
CA ALA A 97 0.92 -14.05 -4.57
C ALA A 97 0.12 -15.20 -5.18
N MET A 98 -0.71 -14.90 -6.18
CA MET A 98 -1.48 -15.90 -6.94
C MET A 98 -1.59 -15.51 -8.42
N ILE A 99 -1.87 -16.51 -9.28
CA ILE A 99 -2.16 -16.27 -10.69
C ILE A 99 -3.65 -15.98 -10.85
N GLU A 100 -3.99 -14.82 -11.41
CA GLU A 100 -5.37 -14.39 -11.65
C GLU A 100 -5.69 -14.49 -13.15
N GLY A 101 -6.71 -15.30 -13.48
CA GLY A 101 -7.22 -15.45 -14.85
C GLY A 101 -6.20 -15.92 -15.91
N ALA A 102 -5.04 -16.45 -15.49
CA ALA A 102 -3.89 -16.76 -16.34
C ALA A 102 -3.27 -15.56 -17.10
N GLN A 103 -3.64 -14.33 -16.76
CA GLN A 103 -3.19 -13.12 -17.45
C GLN A 103 -2.28 -12.25 -16.60
N CYS A 104 -2.35 -12.36 -15.28
CA CYS A 104 -1.58 -11.55 -14.37
C CYS A 104 -1.25 -12.28 -13.06
N VAL A 105 -0.26 -11.74 -12.35
CA VAL A 105 0.10 -12.14 -10.99
C VAL A 105 -0.49 -11.12 -10.05
N ARG A 106 -1.34 -11.56 -9.13
CA ARG A 106 -1.94 -10.72 -8.10
C ARG A 106 -1.21 -10.90 -6.79
N PHE A 107 -0.80 -9.78 -6.20
CA PHE A 107 -0.24 -9.69 -4.86
C PHE A 107 -1.27 -9.12 -3.89
N SER A 108 -1.42 -9.74 -2.72
CA SER A 108 -2.32 -9.29 -1.66
C SER A 108 -1.52 -9.06 -0.39
N PHE A 109 -1.52 -7.82 0.09
CA PHE A 109 -0.85 -7.42 1.33
C PHE A 109 -1.90 -6.96 2.33
N LEU A 110 -1.97 -7.64 3.48
CA LEU A 110 -2.83 -7.24 4.59
C LEU A 110 -2.02 -6.36 5.55
N PHE A 111 -2.50 -5.15 5.81
CA PHE A 111 -1.94 -4.28 6.83
C PHE A 111 -2.91 -4.28 8.03
N GLN A 112 -2.37 -4.65 9.19
CA GLN A 112 -3.09 -4.81 10.44
C GLN A 112 -2.73 -3.71 11.42
#